data_AF-A0A524LSB5-F1
#
_entry.id   AF-A0A524LSB5-F1
#
_cell.length_a   1.000
_cell.length_b   1.000
_cell.length_c   1.000
_cell.angle_alpha   90.00
_cell.angle_beta   90.00
_cell.angle_gamma   90.00
#
_symmetry.space_group_name_H-M   'P 1'
#
loop_
_entity.id
_entity.type
_entity.pdbx_description
1 polymer ?
#
loop_
_entity_poly.entity_id
_entity_poly.type
_entity_poly.pdbx_seq_one_letter_code
_entity_poly.pdbx_strand_id
1 'polypeptide(L)'
;WAQKEYKNLLRCYDCGIPVPKPIYVTRNVLAMEFVGKNGSPCKALLVSEIDENDYHQAISLIKKLYNTAKLVHGDFSEYNIFKTDDGLVLFDLGSAVDLRHPNARVFLKRDIYNITRFFSKRGIPVDDPIKVLQEMIL
;
A
#
# COMPACT_ATOMS: atom_id res chain seq x y z
N TRP A 1 8.09 16.70 1.24
CA TRP A 1 7.04 15.67 1.19
C TRP A 1 6.89 15.14 -0.25
N ALA A 2 6.48 15.96 -1.23
CA ALA A 2 6.34 15.56 -2.64
C ALA A 2 7.56 14.85 -3.26
N GLN A 3 8.79 15.35 -3.05
CA GLN A 3 10.00 14.67 -3.56
C GLN A 3 10.23 13.27 -2.96
N LYS A 4 9.85 13.08 -1.69
CA LYS A 4 9.97 11.79 -1.00
C LYS A 4 8.96 10.81 -1.57
N GLU A 5 7.71 11.25 -1.71
CA GLU A 5 6.64 10.47 -2.32
C GLU A 5 6.99 10.06 -3.76
N TYR A 6 7.46 11.00 -4.58
CA TYR A 6 7.94 10.70 -5.94
C TYR A 6 8.99 9.59 -5.98
N LYS A 7 10.03 9.69 -5.11
CA LYS A 7 11.09 8.67 -5.03
C LYS A 7 10.56 7.31 -4.58
N ASN A 8 9.63 7.29 -3.62
CA ASN A 8 9.03 6.05 -3.13
C ASN A 8 8.13 5.41 -4.19
N LEU A 9 7.28 6.20 -4.86
CA LEU A 9 6.47 5.76 -5.99
C LEU A 9 7.33 5.19 -7.12
N LEU A 10 8.43 5.89 -7.46
CA LEU A 10 9.32 5.45 -8.54
C LEU A 10 9.95 4.10 -8.19
N ARG A 11 10.44 3.95 -6.96
CA ARG A 11 10.98 2.69 -6.46
C ARG A 11 9.96 1.55 -6.50
N CYS A 12 8.73 1.81 -6.07
CA CYS A 12 7.64 0.82 -6.12
C CYS A 12 7.31 0.43 -7.57
N TYR A 13 7.18 1.41 -8.46
CA TYR A 13 6.89 1.23 -9.88
C TYR A 13 7.97 0.40 -10.58
N ASP A 14 9.26 0.74 -10.38
CA ASP A 14 10.40 0.03 -10.96
C ASP A 14 10.50 -1.43 -10.48
N CYS A 15 9.95 -1.74 -9.30
CA CYS A 15 9.88 -3.08 -8.74
C CYS A 15 8.58 -3.84 -9.08
N GLY A 16 7.73 -3.28 -9.95
CA GLY A 16 6.46 -3.90 -10.37
C GLY A 16 5.40 -3.96 -9.28
N ILE A 17 5.49 -3.10 -8.26
CA ILE A 17 4.42 -2.94 -7.27
C ILE A 17 3.33 -2.04 -7.90
N PRO A 18 2.05 -2.46 -7.91
CA PRO A 18 0.96 -1.64 -8.45
C PRO A 18 0.82 -0.32 -7.68
N VAL A 19 1.28 0.76 -8.31
CA VAL A 19 1.19 2.14 -7.84
C VAL A 19 0.94 3.06 -9.06
N PRO A 20 0.37 4.27 -8.88
CA PRO A 20 0.31 5.24 -9.97
C PRO A 20 1.72 5.56 -10.47
N LYS A 21 1.95 5.46 -11.79
CA LYS A 21 3.25 5.82 -12.36
C LYS A 21 3.59 7.28 -12.03
N PRO A 22 4.70 7.57 -11.32
CA PRO A 22 5.12 8.94 -11.10
C PRO A 22 5.68 9.53 -12.39
N ILE A 23 5.21 10.71 -12.78
CA ILE A 23 5.57 11.36 -14.06
C ILE A 23 6.59 12.46 -13.81
N TYR A 24 6.29 13.38 -12.89
CA TYR A 24 7.13 14.55 -12.65
C TYR A 24 6.90 15.11 -11.25
N VAL A 25 7.93 15.72 -10.67
CA VAL A 25 7.81 16.44 -9.40
C VAL A 25 8.54 17.78 -9.49
N THR A 26 7.88 18.85 -9.05
CA THR A 26 8.50 20.17 -8.92
C THR A 26 8.01 20.84 -7.65
N ARG A 27 8.95 21.32 -6.82
CA ARG A 27 8.67 21.89 -5.49
C ARG A 27 7.78 20.94 -4.67
N ASN A 28 6.52 21.32 -4.46
CA ASN A 28 5.49 20.59 -3.72
C ASN A 28 4.40 19.97 -4.60
N VAL A 29 4.55 20.02 -5.93
CA VAL A 29 3.61 19.47 -6.91
C VAL A 29 4.15 18.15 -7.46
N LEU A 30 3.35 17.09 -7.36
CA LEU A 30 3.61 15.77 -7.91
C LEU A 30 2.57 15.46 -8.98
N ALA A 31 3.04 15.20 -10.20
CA ALA A 31 2.23 14.67 -11.30
C ALA A 31 2.48 13.17 -11.43
N MET A 32 1.40 12.39 -11.53
CA MET A 32 1.41 10.93 -11.65
C MET A 32 0.24 10.46 -12.51
N GLU A 33 0.27 9.19 -12.88
CA GLU A 33 -0.81 8.51 -13.58
C GLU A 33 -2.15 8.65 -12.85
N PHE A 34 -3.20 8.88 -13.63
CA PHE A 34 -4.56 8.93 -13.11
C PHE A 34 -5.13 7.51 -13.01
N VAL A 35 -5.48 7.08 -11.80
CA VAL A 35 -6.14 5.79 -11.57
C VAL A 35 -7.65 5.99 -11.59
N GLY A 36 -8.27 5.78 -12.74
CA GLY A 36 -9.70 5.97 -12.94
C GLY A 36 -10.13 5.83 -14.40
N LYS A 37 -11.42 6.02 -14.67
CA LYS A 37 -12.01 5.92 -16.02
C LYS A 37 -12.92 7.11 -16.28
N ASN A 38 -12.91 7.65 -17.50
CA ASN A 38 -13.77 8.77 -17.94
C ASN A 38 -13.75 9.98 -16.99
N GLY A 39 -12.57 10.34 -16.49
CA GLY A 39 -12.38 11.48 -15.57
C GLY A 39 -12.86 11.23 -14.14
N SER A 40 -13.41 10.05 -13.82
CA SER A 40 -13.82 9.67 -12.47
C SER A 40 -12.74 8.81 -11.81
N PRO A 41 -12.28 9.15 -10.59
CA PRO A 41 -11.26 8.37 -9.90
C PRO A 41 -11.80 6.99 -9.52
N CYS A 42 -10.88 6.02 -9.44
CA CYS A 42 -11.19 4.72 -8.90
C CYS A 42 -11.65 4.82 -7.43
N LYS A 43 -12.49 3.88 -7.00
CA LYS A 43 -12.96 3.83 -5.62
C LYS A 43 -11.81 3.38 -4.70
N ALA A 44 -11.70 4.03 -3.55
CA ALA A 44 -10.88 3.51 -2.47
C ALA A 44 -11.44 2.16 -1.98
N LEU A 45 -10.56 1.30 -1.47
CA LEU A 45 -10.93 -0.01 -0.92
C LEU A 45 -11.97 0.13 0.20
N LEU A 46 -11.89 1.22 0.98
CA LEU A 46 -12.84 1.56 2.05
C LEU A 46 -14.32 1.42 1.67
N VAL A 47 -14.67 1.89 0.47
CA VAL A 47 -16.05 2.03 -0.04
C VAL A 47 -16.35 1.04 -1.17
N SER A 48 -15.46 0.08 -1.38
CA SER A 48 -15.63 -0.96 -2.39
C SER A 48 -16.21 -2.21 -1.73
N GLU A 49 -16.92 -3.01 -2.51
CA GLU A 49 -17.18 -4.40 -2.14
C GLU A 49 -15.84 -5.13 -2.07
N ILE A 50 -15.66 -5.97 -1.05
CA ILE A 50 -14.40 -6.67 -0.79
C ILE A 50 -14.61 -8.17 -0.60
N ASP A 51 -13.59 -8.94 -0.93
CA ASP A 51 -13.57 -10.39 -0.74
C ASP A 51 -12.25 -10.86 -0.11
N GLU A 52 -12.10 -12.18 0.03
CA GLU A 52 -10.90 -12.81 0.57
C GLU A 52 -9.67 -12.61 -0.33
N ASN A 53 -9.86 -12.56 -1.65
CA ASN A 53 -8.77 -12.33 -2.60
C ASN A 53 -8.19 -10.92 -2.46
N ASP A 54 -9.02 -9.91 -2.19
CA ASP A 54 -8.54 -8.56 -1.87
C ASP A 54 -7.68 -8.54 -0.60
N TYR A 55 -8.04 -9.31 0.44
CA TYR A 55 -7.22 -9.43 1.65
C TYR A 55 -5.84 -9.98 1.33
N HIS A 56 -5.79 -11.11 0.60
CA HIS A 56 -4.54 -11.75 0.20
C HIS A 56 -3.69 -10.84 -0.69
N GLN A 57 -4.31 -10.09 -1.60
CA GLN A 57 -3.62 -9.06 -2.39
C GLN A 57 -3.05 -7.94 -1.52
N ALA A 58 -3.78 -7.46 -0.52
CA ALA A 58 -3.32 -6.40 0.36
C ALA A 58 -2.12 -6.85 1.20
N ILE A 59 -2.15 -8.07 1.75
CA ILE A 59 -0.98 -8.67 2.44
C ILE A 59 0.18 -8.86 1.47
N SER A 60 -0.08 -9.28 0.23
CA SER A 60 0.93 -9.40 -0.83
C SER A 60 1.61 -8.06 -1.14
N LEU A 61 0.85 -6.95 -1.18
CA LEU A 61 1.40 -5.60 -1.33
C LEU A 61 2.34 -5.23 -0.18
N ILE A 62 1.94 -5.48 1.07
CA ILE A 62 2.82 -5.25 2.25
C ILE A 62 4.11 -6.09 2.12
N LYS A 63 3.99 -7.37 1.74
CA LYS A 63 5.14 -8.26 1.52
C LYS A 63 6.06 -7.73 0.42
N LYS A 64 5.52 -7.26 -0.72
CA LYS A 64 6.31 -6.67 -1.82
C LYS A 64 7.00 -5.36 -1.41
N LEU A 65 6.32 -4.49 -0.66
CA LEU A 65 6.94 -3.27 -0.11
C LEU A 65 8.16 -3.61 0.74
N TYR A 66 8.00 -4.56 1.67
CA TYR A 66 9.05 -4.94 2.60
C TYR A 66 10.20 -5.68 1.90
N ASN A 67 9.90 -6.73 1.13
CA ASN A 67 10.90 -7.62 0.56
C ASN A 67 11.56 -7.07 -0.70
N THR A 68 10.81 -6.40 -1.57
CA THR A 68 11.30 -5.94 -2.87
C THR A 68 11.68 -4.47 -2.81
N ALA A 69 10.74 -3.60 -2.43
CA ALA A 69 11.00 -2.17 -2.38
C ALA A 69 11.76 -1.73 -1.11
N LYS A 70 12.04 -2.61 -0.15
CA LYS A 70 12.68 -2.29 1.15
C LYS A 70 12.08 -1.05 1.81
N LEU A 71 10.75 -0.96 1.79
CA LEU A 71 9.94 0.09 2.38
C LEU A 71 8.91 -0.50 3.34
N VAL A 72 8.55 0.29 4.34
CA VAL A 72 7.32 0.14 5.10
C VAL A 72 6.45 1.33 4.77
N HIS A 73 5.17 1.11 4.45
CA HIS A 73 4.26 2.20 4.06
C HIS A 73 4.09 3.21 5.20
N GLY A 74 3.95 2.70 6.42
CA GLY A 74 3.75 3.51 7.60
C GLY A 74 2.41 4.23 7.63
N ASP A 75 1.47 3.88 6.76
CA ASP A 75 0.07 4.30 6.82
C ASP A 75 -0.81 3.37 5.96
N PHE A 76 -0.47 2.08 5.95
CA PHE A 76 -1.15 1.13 5.07
C PHE A 76 -2.56 0.87 5.61
N SER A 77 -3.58 1.26 4.84
CA SER A 77 -4.98 1.16 5.22
C SER A 77 -5.87 1.16 3.98
N GLU A 78 -7.15 0.86 4.17
CA GLU A 78 -8.19 0.88 3.13
C GLU A 78 -8.42 2.25 2.48
N TYR A 79 -7.91 3.32 3.10
CA TYR A 79 -7.97 4.68 2.59
C TYR A 79 -6.92 4.92 1.50
N ASN A 80 -5.79 4.21 1.54
CA ASN A 80 -4.63 4.43 0.67
C ASN A 80 -4.48 3.35 -0.41
N ILE A 81 -5.58 2.63 -0.70
CA ILE A 81 -5.62 1.58 -1.71
C ILE A 81 -6.83 1.82 -2.61
N PHE A 82 -6.63 1.83 -3.92
CA PHE A 82 -7.70 1.75 -4.91
C PHE A 82 -8.01 0.29 -5.24
N LYS A 83 -9.31 -0.03 -5.42
CA LYS A 83 -9.74 -1.33 -5.98
C LYS A 83 -10.14 -1.16 -7.44
N THR A 84 -9.30 -1.66 -8.34
CA THR A 84 -9.52 -1.63 -9.79
C THR A 84 -10.03 -2.99 -10.29
N ASP A 85 -10.45 -3.05 -11.56
CA ASP A 85 -10.82 -4.31 -12.21
C ASP A 85 -9.62 -5.28 -12.32
N ASP A 86 -8.38 -4.74 -12.32
CA ASP A 86 -7.13 -5.50 -12.44
C ASP A 86 -6.49 -5.80 -11.08
N GLY A 87 -7.16 -5.46 -9.97
CA GLY A 87 -6.70 -5.67 -8.60
C GLY A 87 -6.39 -4.39 -7.83
N LEU A 88 -5.63 -4.54 -6.74
CA LEU A 88 -5.35 -3.44 -5.81
C LEU A 88 -4.18 -2.57 -6.27
N VAL A 89 -4.37 -1.25 -6.22
CA VAL A 89 -3.34 -0.23 -6.52
C VAL A 89 -3.09 0.61 -5.28
N LEU A 90 -1.84 0.64 -4.82
CA LEU A 90 -1.40 1.38 -3.64
C LEU A 90 -1.05 2.83 -4.00
N PHE A 91 -1.41 3.80 -3.15
CA PHE A 91 -1.03 5.20 -3.32
C PHE A 91 -0.68 5.86 -1.97
N ASP A 92 -0.28 7.14 -2.00
CA ASP A 92 0.15 7.92 -0.83
C ASP A 92 1.38 7.34 -0.09
N LEU A 93 2.50 7.31 -0.79
CA LEU A 93 3.79 6.83 -0.25
C LEU A 93 4.62 7.95 0.42
N GLY A 94 4.03 9.09 0.74
CA GLY A 94 4.74 10.22 1.37
C GLY A 94 5.26 9.89 2.77
N SER A 95 4.51 9.08 3.52
CA SER A 95 4.86 8.64 4.88
C SER A 95 5.80 7.42 4.89
N ALA A 96 5.93 6.70 3.78
CA ALA A 96 6.73 5.47 3.73
C ALA A 96 8.20 5.66 4.12
N VAL A 97 8.75 4.68 4.82
CA VAL A 97 10.11 4.71 5.38
C VAL A 97 10.94 3.52 4.92
N ASP A 98 12.25 3.73 4.82
CA ASP A 98 13.23 2.66 4.59
C ASP A 98 13.30 1.71 5.80
N LEU A 99 13.63 0.43 5.56
CA LEU A 99 13.72 -0.57 6.64
C LEU A 99 14.75 -0.23 7.73
N ARG A 100 15.74 0.61 7.43
CA ARG A 100 16.73 1.11 8.40
C ARG A 100 16.15 2.13 9.38
N HIS A 101 14.95 2.63 9.15
CA HIS A 101 14.30 3.55 10.07
C HIS A 101 14.09 2.87 11.44
N PRO A 102 14.41 3.54 12.57
CA PRO A 102 14.37 2.91 13.90
C PRO A 102 12.98 2.34 14.25
N ASN A 103 11.92 2.96 13.73
CA ASN A 103 10.53 2.52 13.94
C ASN A 103 9.95 1.67 12.80
N ALA A 104 10.74 1.23 11.80
CA ALA A 104 10.22 0.50 10.65
C ALA A 104 9.40 -0.73 11.04
N ARG A 105 9.88 -1.52 12.02
CA ARG A 105 9.16 -2.71 12.52
C ARG A 105 7.84 -2.37 13.22
N VAL A 106 7.80 -1.25 13.96
CA VAL A 106 6.59 -0.78 14.63
C VAL A 106 5.54 -0.37 13.59
N PHE A 107 5.97 0.34 12.55
CA PHE A 107 5.10 0.73 11.44
C PHE A 107 4.61 -0.47 10.63
N LEU A 108 5.46 -1.46 10.36
CA LEU A 108 5.06 -2.68 9.65
C LEU A 108 3.99 -3.45 10.43
N LYS A 109 4.18 -3.60 11.75
CA LYS A 109 3.17 -4.20 12.62
C LYS A 109 1.86 -3.43 12.52
N ARG A 110 1.88 -2.10 12.59
CA ARG A 110 0.66 -1.28 12.46
C ARG A 110 -0.02 -1.47 11.11
N ASP A 111 0.74 -1.44 10.02
CA ASP A 111 0.23 -1.61 8.66
C ASP A 111 -0.53 -2.95 8.50
N ILE A 112 0.06 -4.06 8.98
CA ILE A 112 -0.58 -5.39 8.97
C ILE A 112 -1.84 -5.40 9.83
N TYR A 113 -1.80 -4.86 11.05
CA TYR A 113 -2.95 -4.86 11.95
C TYR A 113 -4.10 -4.00 11.40
N ASN A 114 -3.81 -2.85 10.79
CA ASN A 114 -4.81 -1.96 10.22
C ASN A 114 -5.60 -2.67 9.11
N ILE A 115 -4.89 -3.25 8.14
CA ILE A 115 -5.56 -3.89 7.01
C ILE A 115 -6.30 -5.16 7.44
N THR A 116 -5.70 -6.00 8.29
CA THR A 116 -6.35 -7.20 8.82
C THR A 116 -7.62 -6.85 9.59
N ARG A 117 -7.60 -5.77 10.39
CA ARG A 117 -8.79 -5.29 11.11
C ARG A 117 -9.88 -4.79 10.17
N PHE A 118 -9.52 -4.12 9.08
CA PHE A 118 -10.48 -3.63 8.08
C PHE A 118 -11.28 -4.78 7.44
N PHE A 119 -10.59 -5.84 7.01
CA PHE A 119 -11.19 -7.03 6.42
C PHE A 119 -11.99 -7.85 7.43
N SER A 120 -11.43 -8.11 8.61
CA SER A 120 -12.09 -8.87 9.67
C SER A 120 -13.41 -8.23 10.13
N LYS A 121 -13.46 -6.89 10.25
CA LYS A 121 -14.70 -6.15 10.60
C LYS A 121 -15.81 -6.29 9.57
N ARG A 122 -15.49 -6.68 8.34
CA ARG A 122 -16.43 -6.91 7.24
C ARG A 122 -16.73 -8.40 7.03
N GLY A 123 -16.32 -9.25 7.97
CA GLY A 123 -16.62 -10.69 7.95
C GLY A 123 -15.75 -11.49 6.99
N ILE A 124 -14.69 -10.91 6.43
CA ILE A 124 -13.74 -11.62 5.59
C ILE A 124 -12.80 -12.46 6.48
N PRO A 125 -12.60 -13.76 6.19
CA PRO A 125 -11.58 -14.57 6.86
C PRO A 125 -10.19 -13.94 6.69
N VAL A 126 -9.41 -13.90 7.77
CA VAL A 126 -8.08 -13.29 7.77
C VAL A 126 -7.09 -14.17 8.52
N ASP A 127 -5.82 -14.06 8.16
CA ASP A 127 -4.73 -14.70 8.89
C ASP A 127 -4.44 -13.98 10.22
N ASP A 128 -3.85 -14.70 11.17
CA ASP A 128 -3.33 -14.10 12.40
C ASP A 128 -2.24 -13.07 12.06
N PRO A 129 -2.44 -11.77 12.36
CA PRO A 129 -1.48 -10.72 12.03
C PRO A 129 -0.12 -10.91 12.70
N ILE A 130 -0.04 -11.62 13.83
CA ILE A 130 1.23 -11.97 14.47
C ILE A 130 2.00 -12.97 13.62
N LYS A 131 1.32 -14.00 13.11
CA LYS A 131 1.91 -15.01 12.24
C LYS A 131 2.40 -14.39 10.93
N VAL A 132 1.57 -13.54 10.30
CA VAL A 132 1.96 -12.79 9.08
C VAL A 132 3.22 -11.96 9.33
N LEU A 133 3.30 -11.26 10.46
CA LEU A 133 4.48 -10.46 10.82
C LEU A 133 5.73 -11.34 11.01
N GLN A 134 5.60 -12.49 11.66
CA GLN A 134 6.71 -13.42 11.88
C GLN A 134 7.26 -13.97 10.56
N GLU A 135 6.37 -14.42 9.66
CA GLU A 135 6.74 -14.92 8.32
C GLU A 135 7.48 -13.87 7.47
N MET A 136 7.28 -12.59 7.73
CA MET A 136 7.93 -11.51 6.99
C MET A 136 9.31 -11.11 7.54
N ILE A 137 9.58 -11.39 8.83
CA ILE A 137 10.81 -10.95 9.51
C ILE A 137 11.85 -12.07 9.58
N LEU A 138 11.42 -13.33 9.47
CA LEU A 138 12.27 -14.51 9.38
C LEU A 138 12.87 -14.64 7.97
#